data_AF-A0A093Y182-F1
#
_entry.id   AF-A0A093Y182-F1
#
_cell.length_a   1.000
_cell.length_b   1.000
_cell.length_c   1.000
_cell.angle_alpha   90.00
_cell.angle_beta   90.00
_cell.angle_gamma   90.00
#
_symmetry.space_group_name_H-M   'P 1'
#
loop_
_entity.id
_entity.type
_entity.pdbx_description
1 polymer ?
#
loop_
_entity_poly.entity_id
_entity_poly.type
_entity_poly.pdbx_seq_one_letter_code
_entity_poly.pdbx_strand_id
1 'polypeptide(L)'
;MSLPARAWTAPYTDDSGAVVQGKGRKEEFRLLAEHFSGLLTLTRLELFSVALGAMRALEFYPFQDGDMAYALMGLLTKRPSMDSSDSEQQALARLCLENDSDRIIERMVCMLPVRAAGERGWIGVEDALGASLWNVEPMCQIAGICNDEAVIIDGCHAAFIEWGKIPRMRFKSKKSRAQRWVKGILDVKIFFMAVYMSLFLATLTAHLTVYFMDARWDREELAFMRYWLSVTPLAFLMVGFVTPFFLPFIFTGEVDEIQPWLVGFQGTIPIEQLERLVFGNYAGRLNYSASSGLLCSRDTLTRKGVAPTIDMDAIPTGHQIFTLLDTGSLTVTIFSAARPPTVALICGSEGGVSNRPSPDNVVGQIIVYLTAIMSPATMQLKSAVLLLLASIVSVNAADLEPRACSSNGCACVTGLKAGIYCGNCVVGAGTYAIKTKRVASHAFQCNASGGCCDYGAASDCGKTSARCAEGSGI
;
A
#
# COMPACT_ATOMS: atom_id res chain seq x y z
N MET A 1 1.83 -22.33 -23.02
CA MET A 1 1.24 -21.97 -24.32
C MET A 1 0.94 -20.48 -24.27
N SER A 2 1.74 -19.67 -24.97
CA SER A 2 1.45 -18.26 -25.17
C SER A 2 0.14 -18.13 -25.94
N LEU A 3 -0.82 -17.36 -25.43
CA LEU A 3 -2.00 -16.98 -26.21
C LEU A 3 -1.49 -16.32 -27.50
N PRO A 4 -2.00 -16.71 -28.68
CA PRO A 4 -1.66 -16.02 -29.91
C PRO A 4 -2.05 -14.54 -29.75
N ALA A 5 -1.12 -13.64 -30.09
CA ALA A 5 -1.41 -12.22 -30.17
C ALA A 5 -2.67 -12.05 -31.04
N ARG A 6 -3.72 -11.44 -30.48
CA ARG A 6 -4.97 -11.24 -31.21
C ARG A 6 -4.68 -10.36 -32.42
N ALA A 7 -5.26 -10.65 -33.58
CA ALA A 7 -4.93 -10.02 -34.87
C ALA A 7 -4.97 -8.47 -34.90
N TRP A 8 -5.59 -7.85 -33.90
CA TRP A 8 -5.72 -6.40 -33.72
C TRP A 8 -4.63 -5.76 -32.86
N THR A 9 -3.70 -6.51 -32.26
CA THR A 9 -2.47 -5.95 -31.68
C THR A 9 -1.38 -5.72 -32.74
N ALA A 10 -1.65 -6.06 -34.00
CA ALA A 10 -0.74 -5.85 -35.11
C ALA A 10 -0.87 -4.39 -35.59
N PRO A 11 0.21 -3.59 -35.54
CA PRO A 11 0.15 -2.20 -35.98
C PRO A 11 -0.20 -2.12 -37.47
N TYR A 12 -0.98 -1.11 -37.87
CA TYR A 12 -1.38 -0.92 -39.26
C TYR A 12 -0.14 -0.82 -40.17
N THR A 13 -0.04 -1.77 -41.10
CA THR A 13 0.92 -1.76 -42.19
C THR A 13 0.22 -1.23 -43.44
N ASP A 14 0.86 -0.28 -44.13
CA ASP A 14 0.39 0.12 -45.46
C ASP A 14 0.60 -1.01 -46.49
N ASP A 15 0.18 -0.78 -47.75
CA ASP A 15 0.34 -1.74 -48.85
C ASP A 15 1.81 -2.09 -49.15
N SER A 16 2.77 -1.39 -48.54
CA SER A 16 4.20 -1.67 -48.63
C SER A 16 4.73 -2.54 -47.48
N GLY A 17 3.87 -2.91 -46.52
CA GLY A 17 4.23 -3.68 -45.32
C GLY A 17 4.94 -2.84 -44.25
N ALA A 18 5.02 -1.52 -44.42
CA ALA A 18 5.67 -0.63 -43.47
C ALA A 18 4.69 -0.24 -42.36
N VAL A 19 5.12 -0.35 -41.11
CA VAL A 19 4.35 0.09 -39.94
C VAL A 19 4.27 1.62 -39.94
N VAL A 20 3.09 2.16 -40.21
CA VAL A 20 2.88 3.61 -40.26
C VAL A 20 2.75 4.16 -38.84
N GLN A 21 3.86 4.57 -38.25
CA GLN A 21 3.86 5.31 -37.00
C GLN A 21 3.32 6.73 -37.24
N GLY A 22 2.22 7.10 -36.57
CA GLY A 22 1.75 8.50 -36.53
C GLY A 22 0.34 8.80 -37.05
N LYS A 23 -0.54 7.81 -37.26
CA LYS A 23 -1.97 8.07 -37.47
C LYS A 23 -2.86 7.05 -36.73
N GLY A 24 -3.00 7.21 -35.41
CA GLY A 24 -4.16 6.72 -34.64
C GLY A 24 -5.45 7.45 -35.04
N ARG A 25 -5.72 7.53 -36.35
CA ARG A 25 -6.88 8.19 -36.98
C ARG A 25 -7.56 7.28 -38.00
N LYS A 26 -6.96 6.13 -38.34
CA LYS A 26 -7.50 5.18 -39.31
C LYS A 26 -7.80 3.83 -38.67
N GLU A 27 -7.08 3.50 -37.61
CA GLU A 27 -7.25 2.23 -36.93
C GLU A 27 -8.55 2.20 -36.13
N GLU A 28 -8.85 3.26 -35.38
CA GLU A 28 -10.05 3.37 -34.55
C GLU A 28 -11.31 3.32 -35.41
N PHE A 29 -11.32 4.08 -36.52
CA PHE A 29 -12.42 4.06 -37.48
C PHE A 29 -12.56 2.72 -38.20
N ARG A 30 -11.44 2.06 -38.53
CA ARG A 30 -11.47 0.71 -39.12
C ARG A 30 -12.06 -0.28 -38.13
N LEU A 31 -11.63 -0.26 -36.87
CA LEU A 31 -12.14 -1.14 -35.82
C LEU A 31 -13.63 -0.93 -35.56
N LEU A 32 -14.10 0.32 -35.57
CA LEU A 32 -15.53 0.63 -35.49
C LEU A 32 -16.29 0.13 -36.73
N ALA A 33 -15.79 0.35 -37.93
CA ALA A 33 -16.42 -0.11 -39.17
C ALA A 33 -16.47 -1.65 -39.24
N GLU A 34 -15.40 -2.34 -38.86
CA GLU A 34 -15.34 -3.80 -38.75
C GLU A 34 -16.32 -4.32 -37.69
N HIS A 35 -16.51 -3.56 -36.60
CA HIS A 35 -17.49 -3.90 -35.57
C HIS A 35 -18.93 -3.83 -36.09
N PHE A 36 -19.31 -2.72 -36.70
CA PHE A 36 -20.67 -2.53 -37.22
C PHE A 36 -20.97 -3.33 -38.49
N SER A 37 -19.95 -3.72 -39.25
CA SER A 37 -20.11 -4.64 -40.40
C SER A 37 -20.18 -6.11 -39.99
N GLY A 38 -19.95 -6.44 -38.71
CA GLY A 38 -19.99 -7.80 -38.19
C GLY A 38 -18.74 -8.64 -38.48
N LEU A 39 -17.65 -8.00 -38.94
CA LEU A 39 -16.36 -8.66 -39.16
C LEU A 39 -15.59 -8.86 -37.84
N LEU A 40 -15.79 -7.97 -36.87
CA LEU A 40 -15.15 -7.98 -35.56
C LEU A 40 -16.19 -7.77 -34.45
N THR A 41 -16.05 -8.44 -33.31
CA THR A 41 -16.87 -8.16 -32.13
C THR A 41 -16.01 -7.55 -31.03
N LEU A 42 -16.10 -6.24 -30.85
CA LEU A 42 -15.45 -5.53 -29.76
C LEU A 42 -16.24 -5.75 -28.46
N THR A 43 -15.53 -5.90 -27.34
CA THR A 43 -16.17 -5.85 -26.01
C THR A 43 -16.72 -4.45 -25.75
N ARG A 44 -17.63 -4.30 -24.78
CA ARG A 44 -18.21 -2.98 -24.45
C ARG A 44 -17.12 -1.97 -24.04
N LEU A 45 -16.13 -2.42 -23.27
CA LEU A 45 -14.97 -1.64 -22.87
C LEU A 45 -14.11 -1.21 -24.07
N GLU A 46 -13.78 -2.14 -24.98
CA GLU A 46 -13.00 -1.86 -26.18
C GLU A 46 -13.78 -0.91 -27.11
N LEU A 47 -15.06 -1.19 -27.36
CA LEU A 47 -15.94 -0.36 -28.20
C LEU A 47 -16.00 1.08 -27.69
N PHE A 48 -16.17 1.27 -26.39
CA PHE A 48 -16.22 2.61 -25.79
C PHE A 48 -14.88 3.33 -25.94
N SER A 49 -13.76 2.66 -25.62
CA SER A 49 -12.43 3.28 -25.72
C SER A 49 -12.08 3.68 -27.16
N VAL A 50 -12.38 2.82 -28.14
CA VAL A 50 -12.16 3.08 -29.56
C VAL A 50 -13.09 4.18 -30.07
N ALA A 51 -14.37 4.18 -29.66
CA ALA A 51 -15.31 5.23 -30.05
C ALA A 51 -14.93 6.60 -29.51
N LEU A 52 -14.52 6.67 -28.23
CA LEU A 52 -14.07 7.91 -27.60
C LEU A 52 -12.79 8.43 -28.28
N GLY A 53 -11.83 7.54 -28.59
CA GLY A 53 -10.64 7.88 -29.35
C GLY A 53 -10.96 8.41 -30.76
N ALA A 54 -11.85 7.74 -31.49
CA ALA A 54 -12.29 8.16 -32.81
C ALA A 54 -12.99 9.52 -32.79
N MET A 55 -13.83 9.80 -31.79
CA MET A 55 -14.52 11.09 -31.68
C MET A 55 -13.60 12.23 -31.29
N ARG A 56 -12.62 11.99 -30.41
CA ARG A 56 -11.58 12.99 -30.11
C ARG A 56 -10.67 13.29 -31.29
N ALA A 57 -10.51 12.33 -32.20
CA ALA A 57 -9.77 12.52 -33.43
C ALA A 57 -10.54 13.34 -34.48
N LEU A 58 -11.86 13.52 -34.32
CA LEU A 58 -12.67 14.34 -35.21
C LEU A 58 -12.66 15.79 -34.75
N GLU A 59 -12.34 16.71 -35.66
CA GLU A 59 -12.66 18.12 -35.49
C GLU A 59 -14.18 18.27 -35.67
N PHE A 60 -14.92 18.32 -34.57
CA PHE A 60 -16.34 18.66 -34.57
C PHE A 60 -16.56 20.03 -33.90
N TYR A 61 -17.62 20.71 -34.29
CA TYR A 61 -18.06 21.95 -33.63
C TYR A 61 -19.05 21.58 -32.52
N PRO A 62 -18.63 21.55 -31.23
CA PRO A 62 -19.56 21.33 -30.13
C PRO A 62 -20.59 22.46 -30.08
N PHE A 63 -21.86 22.10 -29.92
CA PHE A 63 -22.90 23.03 -29.52
C PHE A 63 -22.86 23.27 -27.99
N GLN A 64 -22.51 22.23 -27.24
CA GLN A 64 -22.23 22.24 -25.80
C GLN A 64 -20.95 21.46 -25.49
N ASP A 65 -20.29 21.80 -24.38
CA ASP A 65 -19.04 21.16 -23.96
C ASP A 65 -19.22 19.65 -23.70
N GLY A 66 -20.41 19.22 -23.29
CA GLY A 66 -20.77 17.81 -23.05
C GLY A 66 -21.14 16.98 -24.29
N ASP A 67 -21.24 17.58 -25.49
CA ASP A 67 -21.83 16.94 -26.67
C ASP A 67 -21.13 15.63 -27.07
N MET A 68 -19.82 15.54 -26.88
CA MET A 68 -19.06 14.34 -27.21
C MET A 68 -19.49 13.15 -26.34
N ALA A 69 -19.64 13.36 -25.03
CA ALA A 69 -20.14 12.33 -24.13
C ALA A 69 -21.58 11.97 -24.51
N TYR A 70 -22.42 12.96 -24.81
CA TYR A 70 -23.79 12.72 -25.21
C TYR A 70 -23.93 11.96 -26.54
N ALA A 71 -23.00 12.15 -27.49
CA ALA A 71 -22.94 11.35 -28.71
C ALA A 71 -22.61 9.87 -28.41
N LEU A 72 -21.73 9.58 -27.43
CA LEU A 72 -21.43 8.21 -27.00
C LEU A 72 -22.64 7.49 -26.41
N MET A 73 -23.67 8.21 -25.95
CA MET A 73 -24.93 7.59 -25.49
C MET A 73 -25.57 6.68 -26.54
N GLY A 74 -25.34 6.95 -27.83
CA GLY A 74 -25.84 6.11 -28.92
C GLY A 74 -25.28 4.68 -28.91
N LEU A 75 -24.09 4.50 -28.32
CA LEU A 75 -23.39 3.22 -28.22
C LEU A 75 -23.67 2.46 -26.92
N LEU A 76 -24.31 3.11 -25.96
CA LEU A 76 -24.60 2.56 -24.64
C LEU A 76 -26.09 2.26 -24.46
N THR A 77 -26.41 1.48 -23.43
CA THR A 77 -27.77 0.95 -23.23
C THR A 77 -28.70 1.98 -22.59
N LYS A 78 -28.20 2.75 -21.61
CA LYS A 78 -28.92 3.83 -20.96
C LYS A 78 -28.49 5.17 -21.53
N ARG A 79 -29.47 6.06 -21.66
CA ARG A 79 -29.28 7.43 -22.14
C ARG A 79 -29.64 8.40 -21.01
N PRO A 80 -28.64 8.98 -20.34
CA PRO A 80 -28.86 10.05 -19.37
C PRO A 80 -29.67 11.20 -19.94
N SER A 81 -30.34 11.95 -19.05
CA SER A 81 -30.84 13.27 -19.41
C SER A 81 -29.67 14.21 -19.69
N MET A 82 -29.72 14.89 -20.83
CA MET A 82 -28.74 15.90 -21.18
C MET A 82 -28.88 17.12 -20.27
N ASP A 83 -27.77 17.55 -19.69
CA ASP A 83 -27.63 18.80 -18.95
C ASP A 83 -26.70 19.73 -19.72
N SER A 84 -27.19 20.92 -20.04
CA SER A 84 -26.46 21.92 -20.82
C SER A 84 -25.38 22.65 -20.02
N SER A 85 -25.35 22.46 -18.70
CA SER A 85 -24.33 23.05 -17.83
C SER A 85 -23.14 22.13 -17.57
N ASP A 86 -23.20 20.88 -18.02
CA ASP A 86 -22.12 19.91 -17.82
C ASP A 86 -20.91 20.24 -18.69
N SER A 87 -19.73 20.19 -18.09
CA SER A 87 -18.49 20.08 -18.86
C SER A 87 -18.38 18.71 -19.54
N GLU A 88 -17.48 18.58 -20.51
CA GLU A 88 -17.17 17.29 -21.17
C GLU A 88 -16.96 16.18 -20.14
N GLN A 89 -16.24 16.49 -19.06
CA GLN A 89 -15.87 15.53 -18.04
C GLN A 89 -17.03 15.11 -17.17
N GLN A 90 -17.90 16.05 -16.83
CA GLN A 90 -19.10 15.77 -16.06
C GLN A 90 -20.09 14.94 -16.87
N ALA A 91 -20.30 15.30 -18.14
CA ALA A 91 -21.19 14.57 -19.04
C ALA A 91 -20.70 13.13 -19.25
N LEU A 92 -19.39 12.92 -19.48
CA LEU A 92 -18.84 11.57 -19.67
C LEU A 92 -18.94 10.74 -18.40
N ALA A 93 -18.62 11.35 -17.26
CA ALA A 93 -18.63 10.62 -16.00
C ALA A 93 -20.07 10.27 -15.58
N ARG A 94 -21.04 11.18 -15.80
CA ARG A 94 -22.47 10.89 -15.60
C ARG A 94 -22.94 9.75 -16.50
N LEU A 95 -22.55 9.79 -17.78
CA LEU A 95 -22.87 8.73 -18.74
C LEU A 95 -22.39 7.36 -18.29
N CYS A 96 -21.14 7.27 -17.85
CA CYS A 96 -20.54 6.02 -17.43
C CYS A 96 -21.08 5.51 -16.08
N LEU A 97 -21.39 6.42 -15.14
CA LEU A 97 -22.03 6.06 -13.86
C LEU A 97 -23.43 5.47 -14.07
N GLU A 98 -24.23 6.01 -14.97
CA GLU A 98 -25.58 5.49 -15.23
C GLU A 98 -25.58 4.12 -15.92
N ASN A 99 -24.59 3.89 -16.79
CA ASN A 99 -24.50 2.69 -17.63
C ASN A 99 -23.76 1.51 -16.98
N ASP A 100 -23.13 1.72 -15.81
CA ASP A 100 -22.24 0.76 -15.14
C ASP A 100 -21.32 0.07 -16.16
N SER A 101 -20.65 0.90 -16.96
CA SER A 101 -19.89 0.46 -18.13
C SER A 101 -18.54 -0.11 -17.70
N ASP A 102 -18.49 -1.36 -17.23
CA ASP A 102 -17.23 -2.11 -16.97
C ASP A 102 -16.18 -1.36 -16.12
N ARG A 103 -16.63 -0.46 -15.24
CA ARG A 103 -15.79 0.44 -14.43
C ARG A 103 -14.81 1.29 -15.25
N ILE A 104 -15.27 1.80 -16.39
CA ILE A 104 -14.47 2.62 -17.31
C ILE A 104 -13.88 3.85 -16.62
N ILE A 105 -14.67 4.56 -15.83
CA ILE A 105 -14.20 5.80 -15.19
C ILE A 105 -13.15 5.47 -14.15
N GLU A 106 -13.37 4.42 -13.36
CA GLU A 106 -12.44 3.95 -12.36
C GLU A 106 -11.11 3.58 -13.00
N ARG A 107 -11.15 2.91 -14.16
CA ARG A 107 -9.96 2.62 -14.98
C ARG A 107 -9.29 3.90 -15.47
N MET A 108 -10.05 4.90 -15.94
CA MET A 108 -9.50 6.19 -16.38
C MET A 108 -8.81 6.95 -15.25
N VAL A 109 -9.42 6.98 -14.06
CA VAL A 109 -8.82 7.59 -12.86
C VAL A 109 -7.53 6.87 -12.47
N CYS A 110 -7.42 5.57 -12.79
CA CYS A 110 -6.21 4.80 -12.56
C CYS A 110 -5.07 5.10 -13.54
N MET A 111 -5.34 5.73 -14.70
CA MET A 111 -4.32 6.02 -15.71
C MET A 111 -3.64 7.37 -15.46
N LEU A 112 -2.39 7.51 -15.89
CA LEU A 112 -1.67 8.76 -15.89
C LEU A 112 -1.97 9.50 -17.21
N PRO A 113 -2.81 10.56 -17.19
CA PRO A 113 -3.18 11.25 -18.42
C PRO A 113 -1.95 11.89 -19.07
N VAL A 114 -1.82 11.72 -20.39
CA VAL A 114 -0.90 12.51 -21.21
C VAL A 114 -1.48 13.92 -21.32
N ARG A 115 -0.89 14.89 -20.61
CA ARG A 115 -1.39 16.28 -20.56
C ARG A 115 -0.51 17.22 -21.37
N ALA A 116 -1.12 18.06 -22.21
CA ALA A 116 -0.45 19.27 -22.67
C ALA A 116 -0.46 20.33 -21.55
N ALA A 117 0.56 21.18 -21.50
CA ALA A 117 0.69 22.22 -20.48
C ALA A 117 -0.53 23.18 -20.51
N GLY A 118 -1.36 23.16 -19.47
CA GLY A 118 -2.53 24.03 -19.33
C GLY A 118 -3.90 23.34 -19.47
N GLU A 119 -3.94 22.06 -19.86
CA GLU A 119 -5.19 21.31 -19.95
C GLU A 119 -5.75 20.92 -18.57
N ARG A 120 -7.05 21.12 -18.38
CA ARG A 120 -7.81 20.74 -17.18
C ARG A 120 -8.63 19.49 -17.51
N GLY A 121 -8.48 18.44 -16.71
CA GLY A 121 -9.21 17.18 -16.88
C GLY A 121 -8.38 15.93 -16.58
N TRP A 122 -9.09 14.84 -16.26
CA TRP A 122 -8.53 13.49 -16.08
C TRP A 122 -8.94 12.53 -17.21
N ILE A 123 -9.69 13.01 -18.20
CA ILE A 123 -10.21 12.17 -19.27
C ILE A 123 -9.17 12.04 -20.35
N GLY A 124 -8.52 10.88 -20.38
CA GLY A 124 -7.65 10.41 -21.44
C GLY A 124 -7.87 8.91 -21.61
N VAL A 125 -7.94 8.45 -22.85
CA VAL A 125 -7.84 7.02 -23.17
C VAL A 125 -6.37 6.57 -23.19
N GLU A 126 -5.47 7.53 -23.41
CA GLU A 126 -4.04 7.33 -23.47
C GLU A 126 -3.41 7.52 -22.08
N ASP A 127 -2.61 6.53 -21.71
CA ASP A 127 -1.78 6.55 -20.51
C ASP A 127 -0.34 6.90 -20.87
N ALA A 128 0.28 7.77 -20.09
CA ALA A 128 1.66 8.17 -20.30
C ALA A 128 2.67 7.02 -20.05
N LEU A 129 2.28 5.96 -19.34
CA LEU A 129 3.08 4.74 -19.18
C LEU A 129 2.78 3.70 -20.27
N GLY A 130 1.86 3.98 -21.20
CA GLY A 130 1.51 3.11 -22.32
C GLY A 130 0.51 2.01 -21.96
N ALA A 131 -0.13 2.06 -20.79
CA ALA A 131 -1.18 1.12 -20.44
C ALA A 131 -2.48 1.41 -21.23
N SER A 132 -3.16 0.36 -21.68
CA SER A 132 -4.50 0.49 -22.24
C SER A 132 -5.56 0.36 -21.14
N LEU A 133 -6.72 1.00 -21.31
CA LEU A 133 -7.81 0.99 -20.33
C LEU A 133 -8.23 -0.42 -19.87
N TRP A 134 -8.16 -1.42 -20.76
CA TRP A 134 -8.49 -2.81 -20.45
C TRP A 134 -7.42 -3.55 -19.63
N ASN A 135 -6.17 -3.08 -19.60
CA ASN A 135 -5.08 -3.68 -18.82
C ASN A 135 -5.13 -3.29 -17.33
N VAL A 136 -5.92 -2.28 -16.99
CA VAL A 136 -6.02 -1.72 -15.64
C VAL A 136 -7.20 -2.35 -14.89
N GLU A 137 -6.94 -2.96 -13.75
CA GLU A 137 -7.98 -3.47 -12.86
C GLU A 137 -8.24 -2.45 -11.74
N PRO A 138 -9.41 -1.77 -11.71
CA PRO A 138 -9.71 -0.78 -10.69
C PRO A 138 -10.07 -1.45 -9.37
N MET A 139 -9.42 -1.00 -8.29
CA MET A 139 -9.71 -1.36 -6.90
C MET A 139 -10.58 -0.33 -6.19
N CYS A 140 -10.68 0.89 -6.73
CA CYS A 140 -11.58 1.92 -6.23
C CYS A 140 -12.93 1.90 -6.96
N GLN A 141 -13.91 2.58 -6.36
CA GLN A 141 -15.21 2.85 -6.95
C GLN A 141 -15.43 4.35 -7.01
N ILE A 142 -16.15 4.83 -8.02
CA ILE A 142 -16.54 6.23 -8.08
C ILE A 142 -17.96 6.39 -7.55
N ALA A 143 -18.10 7.22 -6.51
CA ALA A 143 -19.37 7.49 -5.86
C ALA A 143 -20.13 8.67 -6.48
N GLY A 144 -19.43 9.59 -7.16
CA GLY A 144 -20.05 10.74 -7.79
C GLY A 144 -19.05 11.73 -8.40
N ILE A 145 -19.58 12.78 -9.01
CA ILE A 145 -18.81 13.85 -9.65
C ILE A 145 -19.26 15.19 -9.06
N CYS A 146 -18.30 16.08 -8.83
CA CYS A 146 -18.52 17.43 -8.33
C CYS A 146 -18.68 18.44 -9.49
N ASN A 147 -19.24 19.60 -9.15
CA ASN A 147 -19.40 20.72 -10.09
C ASN A 147 -18.05 21.29 -10.59
N ASP A 148 -16.96 21.03 -9.87
CA ASP A 148 -15.59 21.47 -10.22
C ASP A 148 -14.79 20.39 -10.98
N GLU A 149 -15.47 19.48 -11.70
CA GLU A 149 -14.88 18.34 -12.45
C GLU A 149 -14.11 17.31 -11.58
N ALA A 150 -14.13 17.49 -10.26
CA ALA A 150 -13.55 16.56 -9.31
C ALA A 150 -14.42 15.30 -9.20
N VAL A 151 -13.77 14.16 -9.02
CA VAL A 151 -14.43 12.87 -8.86
C VAL A 151 -14.35 12.43 -7.40
N ILE A 152 -15.46 11.96 -6.86
CA ILE A 152 -15.54 11.40 -5.51
C ILE A 152 -15.23 9.91 -5.63
N ILE A 153 -14.12 9.51 -5.03
CA ILE A 153 -13.64 8.13 -5.01
C ILE A 153 -13.98 7.51 -3.66
N ASP A 154 -14.55 6.31 -3.69
CA ASP A 154 -14.83 5.47 -2.54
C ASP A 154 -14.05 4.14 -2.63
N GLY A 155 -13.86 3.47 -1.50
CA GLY A 155 -13.19 2.16 -1.42
C GLY A 155 -11.69 2.18 -1.72
N CYS A 156 -11.05 3.35 -1.80
CA CYS A 156 -9.61 3.46 -2.08
C CYS A 156 -8.76 3.32 -0.81
N HIS A 157 -7.59 2.69 -0.94
CA HIS A 157 -6.59 2.72 0.11
C HIS A 157 -5.76 4.01 0.01
N ALA A 158 -5.67 4.73 1.13
CA ALA A 158 -4.96 6.00 1.20
C ALA A 158 -3.82 5.96 2.21
N ALA A 159 -2.70 6.58 1.87
CA ALA A 159 -1.56 6.81 2.75
C ALA A 159 -1.17 8.28 2.76
N PHE A 160 -0.95 8.85 3.95
CA PHE A 160 -0.47 10.22 4.07
C PHE A 160 1.01 10.31 3.78
N ILE A 161 1.41 11.36 3.06
CA ILE A 161 2.81 11.67 2.79
C ILE A 161 3.28 12.67 3.84
N GLU A 162 4.23 12.27 4.67
CA GLU A 162 4.87 13.15 5.65
C GLU A 162 5.96 13.97 4.94
N TRP A 163 5.84 15.30 5.01
CA TRP A 163 6.78 16.21 4.38
C TRP A 163 7.76 16.81 5.37
N GLY A 164 9.04 16.88 4.99
CA GLY A 164 10.06 17.67 5.69
C GLY A 164 10.59 17.08 7.00
N LYS A 165 10.00 16.01 7.54
CA LYS A 165 10.50 15.32 8.73
C LYS A 165 10.54 13.82 8.54
N ILE A 166 11.73 13.24 8.68
CA ILE A 166 11.88 11.78 8.74
C ILE A 166 11.45 11.32 10.15
N PRO A 167 10.36 10.54 10.29
CA PRO A 167 9.97 10.02 11.58
C PRO A 167 11.03 9.04 12.09
N ARG A 168 11.17 8.92 13.42
CA ARG A 168 12.04 7.89 14.01
C ARG A 168 11.40 6.53 13.79
N MET A 169 11.87 5.82 12.76
CA MET A 169 11.35 4.51 12.40
C MET A 169 11.77 3.47 13.44
N ARG A 170 10.80 2.68 13.88
CA ARG A 170 11.07 1.44 14.60
C ARG A 170 11.24 0.34 13.57
N PHE A 171 12.40 -0.31 13.59
CA PHE A 171 12.66 -1.45 12.75
C PHE A 171 13.13 -2.65 13.59
N LYS A 172 12.67 -3.84 13.22
CA LYS A 172 13.24 -5.10 13.71
C LYS A 172 14.25 -5.57 12.70
N SER A 173 15.50 -5.74 13.16
CA SER A 173 16.53 -6.36 12.35
C SER A 173 16.58 -7.86 12.61
N LYS A 174 16.66 -8.64 11.52
CA LYS A 174 16.87 -10.07 11.57
C LYS A 174 18.30 -10.36 12.00
N LYS A 175 18.47 -10.86 13.22
CA LYS A 175 19.79 -11.17 13.77
C LYS A 175 20.31 -12.49 13.20
N SER A 176 21.45 -12.42 12.53
CA SER A 176 22.24 -13.58 12.14
C SER A 176 22.53 -14.46 13.36
N ARG A 177 22.77 -15.75 13.14
CA ARG A 177 23.09 -16.70 14.22
C ARG A 177 24.28 -16.19 15.04
N ALA A 178 25.32 -15.66 14.38
CA ALA A 178 26.48 -15.04 15.02
C ALA A 178 26.10 -13.83 15.89
N GLN A 179 25.22 -12.96 15.41
CA GLN A 179 24.75 -11.79 16.15
C GLN A 179 23.91 -12.17 17.37
N ARG A 180 23.13 -13.26 17.28
CA ARG A 180 22.41 -13.83 18.42
C ARG A 180 23.36 -14.36 19.50
N TRP A 181 24.42 -15.07 19.10
CA TRP A 181 25.46 -15.52 20.03
C TRP A 181 26.17 -14.34 20.70
N VAL A 182 26.58 -13.32 19.93
CA VAL A 182 27.23 -12.12 20.49
C VAL A 182 26.31 -11.36 21.43
N LYS A 183 25.02 -11.23 21.10
CA LYS A 183 24.03 -10.64 22.01
C LYS A 183 23.90 -11.47 23.30
N GLY A 184 23.83 -12.79 23.18
CA GLY A 184 23.77 -13.69 24.34
C GLY A 184 24.98 -13.53 25.25
N ILE A 185 26.19 -13.43 24.69
CA ILE A 185 27.42 -13.17 25.44
C ILE A 185 27.36 -11.80 26.14
N LEU A 186 26.82 -10.77 25.47
CA LEU A 186 26.66 -9.44 26.04
C LEU A 186 25.64 -9.41 27.19
N ASP A 187 24.50 -10.10 27.04
CA ASP A 187 23.47 -10.20 28.07
C ASP A 187 24.00 -10.96 29.31
N VAL A 188 24.74 -12.05 29.08
CA VAL A 188 25.45 -12.81 30.13
C VAL A 188 26.51 -11.96 30.84
N LYS A 189 27.24 -11.13 30.09
CA LYS A 189 28.21 -10.19 30.66
C LYS A 189 27.55 -9.16 31.57
N ILE A 190 26.37 -8.62 31.22
CA ILE A 190 25.65 -7.67 32.10
C ILE A 190 25.32 -8.34 33.43
N PHE A 191 24.88 -9.61 33.39
CA PHE A 191 24.65 -10.40 34.60
C PHE A 191 25.92 -10.58 35.44
N PHE A 192 27.04 -11.00 34.82
CA PHE A 192 28.31 -11.13 35.53
C PHE A 192 28.80 -9.80 36.11
N MET A 193 28.65 -8.69 35.38
CA MET A 193 29.02 -7.35 35.86
C MET A 193 28.19 -6.94 37.08
N ALA A 194 26.89 -7.25 37.12
CA ALA A 194 26.05 -7.01 38.29
C ALA A 194 26.52 -7.83 39.51
N VAL A 195 26.88 -9.10 39.30
CA VAL A 195 27.43 -9.97 40.35
C VAL A 195 28.76 -9.42 40.87
N TYR A 196 29.71 -9.08 39.98
CA TYR A 196 31.00 -8.50 40.37
C TYR A 196 30.85 -7.17 41.11
N MET A 197 29.92 -6.30 40.69
CA MET A 197 29.63 -5.05 41.39
C MET A 197 29.03 -5.28 42.78
N SER A 198 28.18 -6.28 42.95
CA SER A 198 27.62 -6.65 44.26
C SER A 198 28.70 -7.16 45.22
N LEU A 199 29.62 -8.01 44.73
CA LEU A 199 30.75 -8.52 45.49
C LEU A 199 31.74 -7.39 45.84
N PHE A 200 32.03 -6.50 44.91
CA PHE A 200 32.87 -5.33 45.15
C PHE A 200 32.29 -4.45 46.26
N LEU A 201 30.98 -4.15 46.23
CA LEU A 201 30.34 -3.35 47.25
C LEU A 201 30.34 -4.05 48.64
N ALA A 202 30.14 -5.37 48.68
CA ALA A 202 30.25 -6.15 49.90
C ALA A 202 31.68 -6.14 50.48
N THR A 203 32.71 -6.29 49.65
CA THR A 203 34.12 -6.22 50.10
C THR A 203 34.51 -4.80 50.54
N LEU A 204 34.04 -3.76 49.85
CA LEU A 204 34.29 -2.36 50.21
C LEU A 204 33.63 -2.01 51.56
N THR A 205 32.38 -2.42 51.76
CA THR A 205 31.66 -2.20 53.03
C THR A 205 32.32 -2.93 54.18
N ALA A 206 32.70 -4.20 54.00
CA ALA A 206 33.49 -4.93 54.98
C ALA A 206 34.82 -4.21 55.30
N HIS A 207 35.55 -3.72 54.29
CA HIS A 207 36.84 -3.07 54.51
C HIS A 207 36.70 -1.73 55.26
N LEU A 208 35.63 -0.97 54.98
CA LEU A 208 35.29 0.24 55.71
C LEU A 208 34.91 -0.06 57.17
N THR A 209 34.10 -1.10 57.43
CA THR A 209 33.74 -1.47 58.81
C THR A 209 34.95 -1.87 59.66
N VAL A 210 35.92 -2.58 59.08
CA VAL A 210 37.18 -2.94 59.76
C VAL A 210 38.01 -1.71 60.08
N TYR A 211 38.11 -0.79 59.14
CA TYR A 211 38.86 0.46 59.34
C TYR A 211 38.23 1.34 60.43
N PHE A 212 36.90 1.41 60.49
CA PHE A 212 36.19 2.24 61.48
C PHE A 212 36.06 1.60 62.87
N MET A 213 35.99 0.27 62.97
CA MET A 213 35.76 -0.43 64.25
C MET A 213 37.05 -0.97 64.90
N ASP A 214 38.22 -0.66 64.35
CA ASP A 214 39.55 -1.07 64.85
C ASP A 214 39.64 -2.59 65.14
N ALA A 215 38.95 -3.37 64.30
CA ALA A 215 38.83 -4.81 64.45
C ALA A 215 40.12 -5.50 64.02
N ARG A 216 40.71 -6.30 64.93
CA ARG A 216 41.97 -7.01 64.70
C ARG A 216 41.76 -8.23 63.81
N TRP A 217 41.83 -8.03 62.50
CA TRP A 217 41.76 -9.12 61.52
C TRP A 217 43.16 -9.71 61.24
N ASP A 218 43.18 -11.00 60.91
CA ASP A 218 44.42 -11.72 60.59
C ASP A 218 45.05 -11.25 59.25
N ARG A 219 46.37 -11.41 59.12
CA ARG A 219 47.14 -10.83 58.01
C ARG A 219 46.76 -11.41 56.63
N GLU A 220 46.31 -12.66 56.59
CA GLU A 220 45.90 -13.34 55.35
C GLU A 220 44.57 -12.82 54.79
N GLU A 221 43.61 -12.55 55.66
CA GLU A 221 42.28 -12.04 55.30
C GLU A 221 42.34 -10.61 54.72
N LEU A 222 43.24 -9.78 55.27
CA LEU A 222 43.51 -8.44 54.76
C LEU A 222 44.15 -8.48 53.36
N ALA A 223 45.00 -9.47 53.09
CA ALA A 223 45.65 -9.66 51.79
C ALA A 223 44.64 -10.10 50.72
N PHE A 224 43.73 -11.01 51.06
CA PHE A 224 42.65 -11.44 50.19
C PHE A 224 41.73 -10.27 49.80
N MET A 225 41.30 -9.46 50.78
CA MET A 225 40.47 -8.28 50.53
C MET A 225 41.15 -7.24 49.62
N ARG A 226 42.43 -6.94 49.85
CA ARG A 226 43.20 -6.02 48.99
C ARG A 226 43.38 -6.54 47.56
N TYR A 227 43.54 -7.85 47.41
CA TYR A 227 43.61 -8.48 46.09
C TYR A 227 42.28 -8.31 45.34
N TRP A 228 41.15 -8.64 45.96
CA TRP A 228 39.83 -8.48 45.33
C TRP A 228 39.48 -7.02 45.02
N LEU A 229 39.84 -6.08 45.90
CA LEU A 229 39.62 -4.65 45.68
C LEU A 229 40.40 -4.11 44.48
N SER A 230 41.55 -4.71 44.13
CA SER A 230 42.37 -4.28 42.97
C SER A 230 42.00 -4.99 41.66
N VAL A 231 41.67 -6.28 41.71
CA VAL A 231 41.38 -7.09 40.51
C VAL A 231 40.00 -6.77 39.91
N THR A 232 38.99 -6.57 40.77
CA THR A 232 37.60 -6.34 40.32
C THR A 232 37.42 -5.09 39.45
N PRO A 233 37.96 -3.90 39.81
CA PRO A 233 37.83 -2.71 38.95
C PRO A 233 38.62 -2.83 37.65
N LEU A 234 39.78 -3.50 37.65
CA LEU A 234 40.56 -3.73 36.43
C LEU A 234 39.81 -4.65 35.45
N ALA A 235 39.20 -5.73 35.95
CA ALA A 235 38.36 -6.62 35.16
C ALA A 235 37.14 -5.88 34.59
N PHE A 236 36.50 -5.01 35.38
CA PHE A 236 35.38 -4.17 34.93
C PHE A 236 35.78 -3.23 33.78
N LEU A 237 36.94 -2.60 33.87
CA LEU A 237 37.46 -1.68 32.86
C LEU A 237 37.79 -2.41 31.54
N MET A 238 38.45 -3.56 31.64
CA MET A 238 38.76 -4.42 30.49
C MET A 238 37.50 -4.90 29.79
N VAL A 239 36.52 -5.39 30.56
CA VAL A 239 35.24 -5.85 30.04
C VAL A 239 34.45 -4.68 29.44
N GLY A 240 34.43 -3.52 30.10
CA GLY A 240 33.79 -2.30 29.60
C GLY A 240 34.36 -1.85 28.25
N PHE A 241 35.68 -1.87 28.09
CA PHE A 241 36.39 -1.47 26.87
C PHE A 241 36.06 -2.35 25.66
N VAL A 242 35.76 -3.63 25.86
CA VAL A 242 35.43 -4.56 24.79
C VAL A 242 34.01 -4.34 24.23
N THR A 243 33.09 -3.75 25.01
CA THR A 243 31.69 -3.49 24.61
C THR A 243 31.51 -2.67 23.33
N PRO A 244 32.11 -1.46 23.20
CA PRO A 244 31.87 -0.58 22.04
C PRO A 244 32.27 -1.22 20.70
N PHE A 245 33.22 -2.14 20.68
CA PHE A 245 33.65 -2.83 19.47
C PHE A 245 32.61 -3.81 18.93
N PHE A 246 31.77 -4.39 19.80
CA PHE A 246 30.74 -5.36 19.40
C PHE A 246 29.38 -4.71 19.09
N LEU A 247 29.16 -3.46 19.47
CA LEU A 247 27.89 -2.76 19.22
C LEU A 247 27.58 -2.59 17.71
N PRO A 248 28.51 -2.11 16.85
CA PRO A 248 28.24 -1.98 15.42
C PRO A 248 27.82 -3.31 14.78
N PHE A 249 28.43 -4.41 15.20
CA PHE A 249 28.12 -5.75 14.70
C PHE A 249 26.69 -6.21 15.06
N ILE A 250 26.17 -5.81 16.24
CA ILE A 250 24.80 -6.17 16.68
C ILE A 250 23.74 -5.33 15.96
N PHE A 251 24.06 -4.06 15.64
CA PHE A 251 23.12 -3.13 15.00
C PHE A 251 23.15 -3.18 13.47
N THR A 252 24.20 -3.76 12.87
CA THR A 252 24.31 -3.95 11.41
C THR A 252 23.64 -5.25 11.01
N GLY A 253 22.37 -5.24 10.64
CA GLY A 253 21.68 -6.44 10.15
C GLY A 253 20.68 -6.15 9.05
N GLU A 254 20.21 -7.20 8.38
CA GLU A 254 19.11 -7.10 7.44
C GLU A 254 17.83 -6.68 8.19
N VAL A 255 16.98 -5.89 7.55
CA VAL A 255 15.77 -5.37 8.20
C VAL A 255 14.59 -6.25 7.81
N ASP A 256 13.93 -6.81 8.82
CA ASP A 256 12.86 -7.83 8.66
C ASP A 256 11.47 -7.17 8.66
N GLU A 257 11.26 -6.24 9.60
CA GLU A 257 10.01 -5.47 9.71
C GLU A 257 10.34 -4.00 9.98
N ILE A 258 9.76 -3.12 9.17
CA ILE A 258 9.86 -1.65 9.32
C ILE A 258 8.44 -1.11 9.47
N GLN A 259 8.26 -0.13 10.35
CA GLN A 259 7.02 0.61 10.39
C GLN A 259 6.82 1.35 9.06
N PRO A 260 5.72 1.09 8.32
CA PRO A 260 5.48 1.70 7.03
C PRO A 260 5.17 3.19 7.20
N TRP A 261 5.98 4.01 6.54
CA TRP A 261 5.86 5.45 6.41
C TRP A 261 6.16 5.85 4.97
N LEU A 262 5.39 6.81 4.48
CA LEU A 262 5.59 7.45 3.20
C LEU A 262 6.14 8.85 3.46
N VAL A 263 7.39 9.09 3.07
CA VAL A 263 8.10 10.35 3.38
C VAL A 263 8.45 11.06 2.08
N GLY A 264 8.02 12.31 1.95
CA GLY A 264 8.27 13.15 0.78
C GLY A 264 9.33 14.21 1.04
N PHE A 265 10.19 14.46 0.05
CA PHE A 265 11.10 15.59 0.02
C PHE A 265 11.19 16.22 -1.37
N GLN A 266 11.46 17.52 -1.40
CA GLN A 266 11.65 18.29 -2.62
C GLN A 266 13.08 18.09 -3.14
N GLY A 267 13.22 17.88 -4.45
CA GLY A 267 14.47 17.57 -5.11
C GLY A 267 14.81 16.08 -5.08
N THR A 268 16.04 15.76 -5.48
CA THR A 268 16.59 14.40 -5.47
C THR A 268 17.70 14.27 -4.44
N ILE A 269 17.70 13.15 -3.72
CA ILE A 269 18.76 12.79 -2.77
C ILE A 269 19.32 11.45 -3.24
N PRO A 270 20.65 11.33 -3.43
CA PRO A 270 21.27 10.06 -3.75
C PRO A 270 20.93 9.00 -2.71
N ILE A 271 20.65 7.78 -3.18
CA ILE A 271 20.18 6.69 -2.32
C ILE A 271 21.12 6.38 -1.14
N GLU A 272 22.43 6.53 -1.34
CA GLU A 272 23.43 6.31 -0.29
C GLU A 272 23.32 7.34 0.85
N GLN A 273 23.09 8.60 0.49
CA GLN A 273 22.90 9.67 1.47
C GLN A 273 21.55 9.53 2.16
N LEU A 274 20.50 9.18 1.40
CA LEU A 274 19.17 8.95 1.94
C LEU A 274 19.17 7.80 2.96
N GLU A 275 19.81 6.67 2.64
CA GLU A 275 19.90 5.53 3.55
C GLU A 275 20.64 5.90 4.84
N ARG A 276 21.74 6.67 4.73
CA ARG A 276 22.47 7.17 5.91
C ARG A 276 21.62 8.11 6.76
N LEU A 277 20.79 8.95 6.15
CA LEU A 277 19.89 9.86 6.89
C LEU A 277 18.77 9.11 7.60
N VAL A 278 18.25 8.04 6.98
CA VAL A 278 17.12 7.26 7.50
C VAL A 278 17.56 6.24 8.55
N PHE A 279 18.60 5.46 8.24
CA PHE A 279 19.04 4.32 9.06
C PHE A 279 20.34 4.59 9.84
N GLY A 280 21.04 5.69 9.57
CA GLY A 280 22.33 6.01 10.19
C GLY A 280 23.53 5.32 9.53
N ASN A 281 23.30 4.37 8.62
CA ASN A 281 24.34 3.68 7.87
C ASN A 281 23.90 3.39 6.42
N TYR A 282 24.87 3.06 5.56
CA TYR A 282 24.60 2.58 4.20
C TYR A 282 24.90 1.08 4.16
N ALA A 283 23.86 0.28 3.96
CA ALA A 283 23.96 -1.17 3.80
C ALA A 283 23.36 -1.63 2.46
N GLY A 284 22.97 -0.71 1.56
CA GLY A 284 22.39 -1.02 0.26
C GLY A 284 20.98 -1.59 0.36
N ARG A 285 20.20 -1.14 1.35
CA ARG A 285 18.84 -1.67 1.62
C ARG A 285 17.77 -1.02 0.75
N LEU A 286 17.95 0.26 0.43
CA LEU A 286 17.03 1.01 -0.41
C LEU A 286 17.28 0.70 -1.88
N ASN A 287 16.22 0.56 -2.66
CA ASN A 287 16.30 0.44 -4.13
C ASN A 287 15.39 1.49 -4.78
N TYR A 288 15.71 1.93 -6.00
CA TYR A 288 14.77 2.76 -6.76
C TYR A 288 13.59 1.91 -7.22
N SER A 289 12.42 2.53 -7.34
CA SER A 289 11.27 1.88 -7.94
C SER A 289 11.51 1.59 -9.42
N ALA A 290 11.16 0.39 -9.86
CA ALA A 290 11.34 -0.06 -11.23
C ALA A 290 10.28 0.50 -12.20
N SER A 291 9.08 0.83 -11.71
CA SER A 291 7.93 1.13 -12.59
C SER A 291 6.85 1.99 -11.93
N SER A 292 7.23 2.99 -11.12
CA SER A 292 6.25 3.86 -10.43
C SER A 292 5.96 5.19 -11.13
N GLY A 293 6.62 5.50 -12.25
CA GLY A 293 6.36 6.73 -12.99
C GLY A 293 7.29 6.94 -14.18
N LEU A 294 7.09 8.04 -14.91
CA LEU A 294 7.81 8.37 -16.15
C LEU A 294 9.33 8.53 -15.97
N LEU A 295 9.75 8.91 -14.76
CA LEU A 295 11.17 9.08 -14.42
C LEU A 295 11.78 7.79 -13.87
N CYS A 296 11.02 6.70 -13.70
CA CYS A 296 11.56 5.45 -13.22
C CYS A 296 12.07 4.60 -14.41
N SER A 297 13.23 3.98 -14.26
CA SER A 297 13.76 3.04 -15.25
C SER A 297 14.11 1.72 -14.58
N ARG A 298 13.87 0.62 -15.28
CA ARG A 298 14.15 -0.74 -14.81
C ARG A 298 15.48 -1.21 -15.35
N ASP A 299 16.22 -1.94 -14.51
CA ASP A 299 17.41 -2.65 -14.95
C ASP A 299 17.05 -3.76 -15.96
N THR A 300 17.94 -3.98 -16.92
CA THR A 300 17.75 -4.96 -18.01
C THR A 300 17.69 -6.40 -17.49
N LEU A 301 18.47 -6.72 -16.45
CA LEU A 301 18.61 -8.06 -15.91
C LEU A 301 17.80 -8.29 -14.63
N THR A 302 17.51 -7.24 -13.86
CA THR A 302 16.81 -7.34 -12.58
C THR A 302 15.56 -6.44 -12.54
N ARG A 303 14.53 -6.82 -11.76
CA ARG A 303 13.34 -5.97 -11.55
C ARG A 303 13.60 -4.87 -10.51
N LYS A 304 14.82 -4.31 -10.50
CA LYS A 304 15.21 -3.20 -9.63
C LYS A 304 15.22 -1.92 -10.44
N GLY A 305 14.81 -0.82 -9.82
CA GLY A 305 14.94 0.49 -10.42
C GLY A 305 16.40 0.92 -10.47
N VAL A 306 16.76 1.57 -11.57
CA VAL A 306 18.05 2.24 -11.73
C VAL A 306 17.88 3.71 -11.32
N ALA A 307 18.95 4.31 -10.81
CA ALA A 307 18.96 5.75 -10.54
C ALA A 307 18.59 6.51 -11.82
N PRO A 308 17.60 7.41 -11.78
CA PRO A 308 17.15 8.07 -12.99
C PRO A 308 18.14 9.13 -13.44
N THR A 309 18.48 9.11 -14.72
CA THR A 309 19.14 10.23 -15.39
C THR A 309 18.08 11.26 -15.67
N ILE A 310 18.00 12.29 -14.83
CA ILE A 310 17.01 13.35 -14.97
C ILE A 310 17.45 14.26 -16.11
N ASP A 311 16.74 14.18 -17.22
CA ASP A 311 16.77 15.23 -18.24
C ASP A 311 15.84 16.36 -17.80
N MET A 312 16.42 17.54 -17.55
CA MET A 312 15.65 18.70 -17.09
C MET A 312 14.73 19.24 -18.18
N ASP A 313 15.04 18.96 -19.46
CA ASP A 313 14.25 19.40 -20.61
C ASP A 313 12.98 18.55 -20.79
N ALA A 314 12.96 17.33 -20.21
CA ALA A 314 11.81 16.43 -20.24
C ALA A 314 10.75 16.76 -19.16
N ILE A 315 11.01 17.73 -18.28
CA ILE A 315 10.09 18.08 -17.19
C ILE A 315 9.07 19.12 -17.69
N PRO A 316 7.76 18.89 -17.47
CA PRO A 316 6.74 19.86 -17.84
C PRO A 316 6.97 21.23 -17.19
N THR A 317 6.66 22.31 -17.91
CA THR A 317 6.85 23.67 -17.42
C THR A 317 6.04 23.90 -16.13
N GLY A 318 6.71 24.40 -15.08
CA GLY A 318 6.10 24.61 -13.76
C GLY A 318 6.05 23.37 -12.85
N HIS A 319 6.53 22.21 -13.30
CA HIS A 319 6.71 21.04 -12.42
C HIS A 319 8.05 21.12 -11.68
N GLN A 320 8.05 20.59 -10.47
CA GLN A 320 9.24 20.41 -9.65
C GLN A 320 9.44 18.92 -9.38
N ILE A 321 10.69 18.55 -9.13
CA ILE A 321 11.05 17.17 -8.82
C ILE A 321 10.84 16.92 -7.33
N PHE A 322 10.23 15.79 -7.02
CA PHE A 322 10.05 15.29 -5.68
C PHE A 322 10.55 13.85 -5.60
N THR A 323 10.97 13.47 -4.41
CA THR A 323 11.32 12.08 -4.11
C THR A 323 10.42 11.59 -2.99
N LEU A 324 9.91 10.38 -3.18
CA LEU A 324 9.08 9.64 -2.26
C LEU A 324 9.86 8.46 -1.73
N LEU A 325 10.01 8.38 -0.42
CA LEU A 325 10.57 7.23 0.27
C LEU A 325 9.42 6.41 0.85
N ASP A 326 9.25 5.18 0.36
CA ASP A 326 8.43 4.17 1.00
C ASP A 326 9.31 3.26 1.86
N THR A 327 9.16 3.41 3.17
CA THR A 327 9.92 2.65 4.16
C THR A 327 9.38 1.24 4.38
N GLY A 328 8.14 0.96 3.96
CA GLY A 328 7.55 -0.38 4.03
C GLY A 328 8.12 -1.30 2.95
N SER A 329 8.17 -0.82 1.70
CA SER A 329 8.77 -1.57 0.58
C SER A 329 10.28 -1.32 0.40
N LEU A 330 10.87 -0.39 1.17
CA LEU A 330 12.26 0.06 1.01
C LEU A 330 12.57 0.59 -0.41
N THR A 331 11.57 1.24 -1.01
CA THR A 331 11.71 1.80 -2.36
C THR A 331 11.74 3.33 -2.35
N VAL A 332 12.48 3.87 -3.32
CA VAL A 332 12.59 5.29 -3.56
C VAL A 332 12.01 5.59 -4.94
N THR A 333 11.00 6.44 -5.00
CA THR A 333 10.34 6.85 -6.24
C THR A 333 10.60 8.32 -6.49
N ILE A 334 11.05 8.66 -7.69
CA ILE A 334 11.26 10.06 -8.12
C ILE A 334 10.14 10.40 -9.11
N PHE A 335 9.48 11.52 -8.88
CA PHE A 335 8.36 11.97 -9.69
C PHE A 335 8.38 13.49 -9.85
N SER A 336 7.69 14.00 -10.88
CA SER A 336 7.51 15.43 -11.09
C SER A 336 6.06 15.83 -10.83
N ALA A 337 5.85 16.95 -10.14
CA ALA A 337 4.53 17.50 -9.87
C ALA A 337 4.60 19.03 -9.75
N ALA A 338 3.49 19.72 -10.02
CA ALA A 338 3.42 21.17 -9.83
C ALA A 338 3.45 21.60 -8.35
N ARG A 339 2.98 20.73 -7.44
CA ARG A 339 2.89 20.98 -5.99
C ARG A 339 3.19 19.70 -5.21
N PRO A 340 3.66 19.80 -3.96
CA PRO A 340 3.89 18.63 -3.12
C PRO A 340 2.55 17.94 -2.79
N PRO A 341 2.39 16.66 -3.13
CA PRO A 341 1.16 15.89 -2.87
C PRO A 341 1.03 15.53 -1.39
N THR A 342 -0.18 15.62 -0.82
CA THR A 342 -0.39 15.32 0.62
C THR A 342 -0.75 13.86 0.90
N VAL A 343 -1.40 13.21 -0.06
CA VAL A 343 -1.95 11.85 0.07
C VAL A 343 -1.61 11.06 -1.18
N ALA A 344 -1.22 9.81 -0.97
CA ALA A 344 -1.11 8.78 -1.98
C ALA A 344 -2.36 7.90 -1.94
N LEU A 345 -2.98 7.70 -3.11
CA LEU A 345 -4.12 6.81 -3.27
C LEU A 345 -3.71 5.60 -4.11
N ILE A 346 -4.16 4.42 -3.70
CA ILE A 346 -4.02 3.18 -4.46
C ILE A 346 -5.39 2.90 -5.09
N CYS A 347 -5.47 3.14 -6.40
CA CYS A 347 -6.73 3.10 -7.14
C CYS A 347 -6.89 1.84 -8.00
N GLY A 348 -5.80 1.22 -8.45
CA GLY A 348 -5.85 0.07 -9.34
C GLY A 348 -4.51 -0.62 -9.50
N SER A 349 -4.52 -1.72 -10.25
CA SER A 349 -3.32 -2.51 -10.59
C SER A 349 -3.28 -2.82 -12.07
N GLU A 350 -2.07 -2.82 -12.63
CA GLU A 350 -1.83 -3.23 -14.02
C GLU A 350 -1.51 -4.73 -14.08
N GLY A 351 -2.24 -5.47 -14.93
CA GLY A 351 -2.04 -6.91 -15.15
C GLY A 351 -3.05 -7.78 -14.39
N GLY A 352 -3.85 -8.56 -15.14
CA GLY A 352 -4.98 -9.30 -14.60
C GLY A 352 -4.63 -10.36 -13.55
N VAL A 353 -5.55 -10.49 -12.57
CA VAL A 353 -5.76 -11.57 -11.59
C VAL A 353 -4.59 -12.56 -11.42
N SER A 354 -3.70 -12.25 -10.48
CA SER A 354 -2.99 -13.27 -9.70
C SER A 354 -3.68 -13.37 -8.35
N ASN A 355 -4.19 -14.57 -8.01
CA ASN A 355 -4.97 -14.90 -6.81
C ASN A 355 -4.22 -14.73 -5.45
N ARG A 356 -3.19 -13.90 -5.40
CA ARG A 356 -2.63 -13.30 -4.20
C ARG A 356 -2.09 -11.93 -4.59
N PRO A 357 -2.37 -10.84 -3.84
CA PRO A 357 -1.47 -9.71 -3.86
C PRO A 357 -0.14 -10.21 -3.31
N SER A 358 0.81 -10.57 -4.17
CA SER A 358 2.20 -10.52 -3.77
C SER A 358 2.54 -9.04 -3.61
N PRO A 359 3.22 -8.64 -2.52
CA PRO A 359 3.66 -7.24 -2.36
C PRO A 359 4.52 -6.75 -3.55
N ASP A 360 5.01 -7.68 -4.38
CA ASP A 360 5.91 -7.43 -5.50
C ASP A 360 5.21 -7.30 -6.87
N ASN A 361 3.90 -7.57 -6.97
CA ASN A 361 3.11 -7.40 -8.20
C ASN A 361 2.14 -6.22 -8.17
N VAL A 362 2.15 -5.48 -7.07
CA VAL A 362 1.54 -4.16 -7.03
C VAL A 362 2.49 -3.25 -7.80
N VAL A 363 2.34 -3.21 -9.13
CA VAL A 363 2.54 -1.94 -9.85
C VAL A 363 1.41 -1.04 -9.37
N GLY A 364 1.50 -0.65 -8.09
CA GLY A 364 0.67 0.37 -7.51
C GLY A 364 1.23 1.62 -8.14
N GLN A 365 0.58 2.06 -9.22
CA GLN A 365 0.53 3.46 -9.51
C GLN A 365 0.06 4.13 -8.21
N ILE A 366 1.03 4.63 -7.45
CA ILE A 366 0.81 5.68 -6.50
C ILE A 366 0.34 6.82 -7.39
N ILE A 367 -0.98 7.00 -7.52
CA ILE A 367 -1.52 8.14 -8.25
C ILE A 367 -1.33 9.33 -7.36
N VAL A 368 -0.13 9.88 -7.49
CA VAL A 368 0.28 11.15 -6.92
C VAL A 368 -0.30 12.25 -7.80
N TYR A 369 -1.62 12.41 -7.81
CA TYR A 369 -2.26 13.62 -8.33
C TYR A 369 -3.57 13.89 -7.58
N LEU A 370 -3.45 14.29 -6.31
CA LEU A 370 -4.34 15.33 -5.82
C LEU A 370 -3.59 16.66 -5.91
N THR A 371 -3.72 17.33 -7.06
CA THR A 371 -3.86 18.78 -7.01
C THR A 371 -5.21 19.05 -6.33
N ALA A 372 -5.23 19.00 -5.01
CA ALA A 372 -6.26 19.67 -4.25
C ALA A 372 -6.09 21.16 -4.58
N ILE A 373 -6.84 21.65 -5.57
CA ILE A 373 -7.19 23.05 -5.62
C ILE A 373 -8.20 23.22 -4.47
N MET A 374 -7.69 23.23 -3.24
CA MET A 374 -8.37 23.92 -2.17
C MET A 374 -8.32 25.39 -2.59
N SER A 375 -9.44 25.88 -3.12
CA SER A 375 -9.65 27.30 -3.39
C SER A 375 -9.24 28.11 -2.14
N PRO A 376 -8.47 29.21 -2.29
CA PRO A 376 -7.99 30.01 -1.18
C PRO A 376 -9.12 30.92 -0.69
N ALA A 377 -10.16 30.34 -0.11
CA ALA A 377 -11.15 31.10 0.64
C ALA A 377 -11.37 30.36 1.96
N THR A 378 -11.00 31.05 3.04
CA THR A 378 -11.12 30.64 4.45
C THR A 378 -9.97 29.76 4.98
N MET A 379 -8.80 30.39 5.10
CA MET A 379 -8.00 30.21 6.32
C MET A 379 -8.94 30.35 7.53
N GLN A 380 -8.96 29.35 8.40
CA GLN A 380 -9.43 29.31 9.80
C GLN A 380 -10.16 27.99 10.07
N LEU A 381 -9.47 26.85 10.05
CA LEU A 381 -10.11 25.62 10.56
C LEU A 381 -9.11 24.55 11.06
N LYS A 382 -8.05 24.98 11.77
CA LYS A 382 -7.20 24.05 12.54
C LYS A 382 -7.94 23.34 13.69
N SER A 383 -9.17 23.76 14.02
CA SER A 383 -9.99 23.16 15.09
C SER A 383 -11.18 22.32 14.63
N ALA A 384 -11.63 22.36 13.38
CA ALA A 384 -12.74 21.47 12.96
C ALA A 384 -12.28 20.10 12.45
N VAL A 385 -11.01 19.96 12.05
CA VAL A 385 -10.43 18.66 11.69
C VAL A 385 -10.38 17.72 12.91
N LEU A 386 -10.29 18.27 14.14
CA LEU A 386 -10.37 17.47 15.36
C LEU A 386 -11.81 17.06 15.73
N LEU A 387 -12.83 17.81 15.29
CA LEU A 387 -14.25 17.54 15.55
C LEU A 387 -14.88 16.60 14.52
N LEU A 388 -14.37 16.57 13.29
CA LEU A 388 -14.74 15.55 12.29
C LEU A 388 -14.15 14.18 12.63
N LEU A 389 -12.98 14.11 13.29
CA LEU A 389 -12.42 12.84 13.78
C LEU A 389 -13.17 12.26 14.99
N ALA A 390 -13.91 13.08 15.74
CA ALA A 390 -14.78 12.59 16.82
C ALA A 390 -16.14 12.06 16.30
N SER A 391 -16.54 12.40 15.07
CA SER A 391 -17.84 12.02 14.50
C SER A 391 -17.79 10.78 13.60
N ILE A 392 -16.61 10.20 13.35
CA ILE A 392 -16.48 8.92 12.63
C ILE A 392 -16.70 7.73 13.59
N VAL A 393 -16.87 7.96 14.90
CA VAL A 393 -17.39 6.95 15.83
C VAL A 393 -18.93 6.99 15.83
N SER A 394 -19.55 6.59 14.72
CA SER A 394 -20.90 6.02 14.64
C SER A 394 -21.34 5.88 13.18
N VAL A 395 -20.62 5.08 12.38
CA VAL A 395 -21.26 4.48 11.20
C VAL A 395 -21.94 3.21 11.69
N ASN A 396 -23.28 3.25 11.71
CA ASN A 396 -24.13 2.09 11.93
C ASN A 396 -23.73 0.96 10.98
N ALA A 397 -23.54 -0.23 11.56
CA ALA A 397 -23.10 -1.45 10.89
C ALA A 397 -24.18 -2.11 9.99
N ALA A 398 -24.98 -1.32 9.28
CA ALA A 398 -26.12 -1.84 8.52
C ALA A 398 -25.79 -2.27 7.09
N ASP A 399 -24.71 -1.77 6.48
CA ASP A 399 -24.40 -2.05 5.06
C ASP A 399 -22.96 -2.54 4.86
N LEU A 400 -22.61 -3.66 5.51
CA LEU A 400 -21.36 -4.38 5.24
C LEU A 400 -21.58 -5.49 4.20
N GLU A 401 -20.71 -5.44 3.19
CA GLU A 401 -20.59 -6.29 2.00
C GLU A 401 -20.72 -7.82 2.26
N PRO A 402 -21.34 -8.60 1.33
CA PRO A 402 -21.53 -10.04 1.48
C PRO A 402 -20.20 -10.79 1.51
N ARG A 403 -20.05 -11.67 2.50
CA ARG A 403 -18.80 -12.38 2.79
C ARG A 403 -18.60 -13.59 1.88
N ALA A 404 -17.33 -13.90 1.58
CA ALA A 404 -16.84 -15.10 0.91
C ALA A 404 -17.06 -16.37 1.76
N CYS A 405 -18.32 -16.68 2.05
CA CYS A 405 -18.72 -17.87 2.77
C CYS A 405 -19.16 -18.96 1.79
N SER A 406 -18.69 -20.19 2.03
CA SER A 406 -19.17 -21.37 1.31
C SER A 406 -20.35 -22.01 2.05
N SER A 407 -21.54 -22.02 1.43
CA SER A 407 -22.68 -22.77 1.95
C SER A 407 -22.46 -24.26 1.66
N ASN A 408 -21.87 -24.98 2.61
CA ASN A 408 -21.63 -26.41 2.50
C ASN A 408 -22.85 -27.25 2.93
N GLY A 409 -23.98 -26.62 3.29
CA GLY A 409 -25.18 -27.26 3.83
C GLY A 409 -25.10 -27.57 5.34
N CYS A 410 -24.26 -26.84 6.09
CA CYS A 410 -24.26 -26.91 7.54
C CYS A 410 -25.54 -26.32 8.16
N ALA A 411 -25.81 -26.66 9.41
CA ALA A 411 -26.95 -26.15 10.19
C ALA A 411 -26.51 -25.96 11.64
N CYS A 412 -26.93 -24.86 12.24
CA CYS A 412 -26.67 -24.53 13.64
C CYS A 412 -27.85 -24.93 14.53
N VAL A 413 -27.63 -24.94 15.85
CA VAL A 413 -28.73 -25.08 16.81
C VAL A 413 -29.65 -23.85 16.71
N THR A 414 -30.95 -24.11 16.55
CA THR A 414 -32.00 -23.09 16.50
C THR A 414 -32.11 -22.36 17.84
N GLY A 415 -32.23 -21.04 17.82
CA GLY A 415 -32.28 -20.21 19.04
C GLY A 415 -30.91 -19.81 19.59
N LEU A 416 -29.81 -20.11 18.88
CA LEU A 416 -28.50 -19.53 19.18
C LEU A 416 -28.46 -18.04 18.83
N LYS A 417 -27.69 -17.27 19.62
CA LYS A 417 -27.40 -15.87 19.29
C LYS A 417 -26.69 -15.84 17.94
N ALA A 418 -27.18 -15.04 16.99
CA ALA A 418 -26.53 -14.94 15.69
C ALA A 418 -25.09 -14.42 15.85
N GLY A 419 -24.13 -15.05 15.16
CA GLY A 419 -22.70 -14.76 15.33
C GLY A 419 -21.79 -15.85 14.76
N ILE A 420 -20.48 -15.70 14.95
CA ILE A 420 -19.48 -16.69 14.49
C ILE A 420 -19.13 -17.66 15.62
N TYR A 421 -19.14 -18.96 15.31
CA TYR A 421 -18.88 -20.07 16.21
C TYR A 421 -17.81 -20.98 15.62
N CYS A 422 -16.84 -21.39 16.43
CA CYS A 422 -15.94 -22.47 16.02
C CYS A 422 -16.66 -23.82 16.02
N GLY A 423 -16.23 -24.72 15.13
CA GLY A 423 -16.76 -26.07 15.04
C GLY A 423 -16.59 -26.92 16.30
N ASN A 424 -15.68 -26.58 17.20
CA ASN A 424 -15.53 -27.25 18.50
C ASN A 424 -16.33 -26.59 19.64
N CYS A 425 -17.15 -25.58 19.34
CA CYS A 425 -17.93 -24.88 20.35
C CYS A 425 -19.12 -25.71 20.85
N VAL A 426 -19.34 -25.74 22.17
CA VAL A 426 -20.43 -26.46 22.85
C VAL A 426 -21.33 -25.45 23.59
N VAL A 427 -22.64 -25.50 23.30
CA VAL A 427 -23.64 -24.50 23.74
C VAL A 427 -24.62 -25.01 24.81
N GLY A 428 -24.33 -26.20 25.38
CA GLY A 428 -25.08 -26.78 26.51
C GLY A 428 -25.19 -28.30 26.42
N ALA A 429 -25.09 -28.99 27.57
CA ALA A 429 -25.26 -30.45 27.72
C ALA A 429 -24.52 -31.33 26.68
N GLY A 430 -23.32 -30.92 26.25
CA GLY A 430 -22.52 -31.66 25.26
C GLY A 430 -22.94 -31.45 23.79
N THR A 431 -23.91 -30.56 23.52
CA THR A 431 -24.37 -30.25 22.16
C THR A 431 -23.49 -29.18 21.51
N TYR A 432 -22.94 -29.48 20.34
CA TYR A 432 -22.17 -28.52 19.55
C TYR A 432 -23.07 -27.45 18.94
N ALA A 433 -22.53 -26.23 18.79
CA ALA A 433 -23.25 -25.11 18.18
C ALA A 433 -23.65 -25.40 16.71
N ILE A 434 -22.84 -26.20 15.99
CA ILE A 434 -23.10 -26.66 14.63
C ILE A 434 -23.54 -28.13 14.69
N LYS A 435 -24.75 -28.41 14.18
CA LYS A 435 -25.38 -29.74 14.19
C LYS A 435 -24.92 -30.62 13.01
N THR A 436 -24.86 -30.05 11.81
CA THR A 436 -24.56 -30.80 10.57
C THR A 436 -23.30 -30.28 9.89
N LYS A 437 -22.53 -31.19 9.28
CA LYS A 437 -21.27 -30.91 8.55
C LYS A 437 -20.25 -30.07 9.34
N ARG A 438 -20.21 -30.29 10.65
CA ARG A 438 -19.28 -29.66 11.60
C ARG A 438 -17.85 -30.14 11.37
N VAL A 439 -16.91 -29.21 11.29
CA VAL A 439 -15.46 -29.46 11.27
C VAL A 439 -14.82 -28.70 12.43
N ALA A 440 -14.11 -29.39 13.34
CA ALA A 440 -13.66 -28.80 14.60
C ALA A 440 -12.71 -27.60 14.46
N SER A 441 -11.93 -27.55 13.37
CA SER A 441 -10.98 -26.48 13.07
C SER A 441 -11.56 -25.33 12.25
N HIS A 442 -12.84 -25.39 11.87
CA HIS A 442 -13.47 -24.38 11.03
C HIS A 442 -14.26 -23.35 11.85
N ALA A 443 -14.41 -22.16 11.28
CA ALA A 443 -15.30 -21.12 11.79
C ALA A 443 -16.59 -21.09 10.98
N PHE A 444 -17.73 -21.07 11.67
CA PHE A 444 -19.07 -21.06 11.08
C PHE A 444 -19.84 -19.83 11.52
N GLN A 445 -20.56 -19.18 10.61
CA GLN A 445 -21.57 -18.20 10.97
C GLN A 445 -22.89 -18.90 11.21
N CYS A 446 -23.49 -18.71 12.39
CA CYS A 446 -24.83 -19.15 12.70
C CYS A 446 -25.79 -17.97 12.70
N ASN A 447 -26.98 -18.17 12.13
CA ASN A 447 -28.11 -17.26 12.31
C ASN A 447 -29.10 -17.79 13.36
N ALA A 448 -30.00 -16.94 13.84
CA ALA A 448 -31.00 -17.32 14.85
C ALA A 448 -31.97 -18.43 14.37
N SER A 449 -32.19 -18.51 13.06
CA SER A 449 -33.05 -19.48 12.38
C SER A 449 -32.40 -20.86 12.18
N GLY A 450 -31.14 -21.05 12.58
CA GLY A 450 -30.41 -22.32 12.44
C GLY A 450 -29.68 -22.50 11.10
N GLY A 451 -29.70 -21.50 10.22
CA GLY A 451 -28.86 -21.44 9.03
C GLY A 451 -27.38 -21.25 9.40
N CYS A 452 -26.50 -21.82 8.57
CA CYS A 452 -25.07 -21.88 8.85
C CYS A 452 -24.26 -21.62 7.57
N CYS A 453 -23.10 -20.99 7.76
CA CYS A 453 -22.19 -20.62 6.69
C CYS A 453 -20.75 -20.95 7.10
N ASP A 454 -19.99 -21.72 6.30
CA ASP A 454 -18.61 -22.14 6.61
C ASP A 454 -17.56 -21.19 6.00
N TYR A 455 -16.69 -20.65 6.85
CA TYR A 455 -15.55 -19.80 6.49
C TYR A 455 -14.24 -20.56 6.28
N GLY A 456 -14.23 -21.87 6.52
CA GLY A 456 -13.03 -22.69 6.46
C GLY A 456 -12.22 -22.64 7.77
N ALA A 457 -10.98 -23.13 7.68
CA ALA A 457 -10.09 -23.28 8.84
C ALA A 457 -9.70 -21.92 9.45
N ALA A 458 -9.85 -21.79 10.76
CA ALA A 458 -9.45 -20.62 11.53
C ALA A 458 -8.39 -20.99 12.58
N SER A 459 -7.45 -20.07 12.83
CA SER A 459 -6.27 -20.32 13.67
C SER A 459 -6.57 -20.50 15.17
N ASP A 460 -7.75 -20.07 15.60
CA ASP A 460 -8.26 -20.20 16.96
C ASP A 460 -9.22 -21.38 17.14
N CYS A 461 -9.82 -21.90 16.07
CA CYS A 461 -10.73 -23.05 16.13
C CYS A 461 -9.97 -24.38 16.28
N GLY A 462 -10.52 -25.32 17.04
CA GLY A 462 -9.90 -26.61 17.34
C GLY A 462 -9.00 -26.64 18.59
N LYS A 463 -8.88 -25.51 19.31
CA LYS A 463 -8.19 -25.39 20.60
C LYS A 463 -9.19 -25.26 21.75
N THR A 464 -8.74 -25.45 23.00
CA THR A 464 -9.56 -25.24 24.19
C THR A 464 -9.99 -23.78 24.40
N SER A 465 -9.29 -22.83 23.77
CA SER A 465 -9.58 -21.39 23.78
C SER A 465 -10.40 -20.90 22.57
N ALA A 466 -11.08 -21.80 21.86
CA ALA A 466 -11.79 -21.47 20.63
C ALA A 466 -12.99 -20.54 20.90
N ARG A 467 -13.29 -19.64 19.95
CA ARG A 467 -14.41 -18.69 20.10
C ARG A 467 -15.76 -19.42 20.04
N CYS A 468 -16.63 -19.09 20.99
CA CYS A 468 -17.94 -19.72 21.19
C CYS A 468 -19.13 -18.76 21.06
N ALA A 469 -18.87 -17.57 20.52
CA ALA A 469 -19.81 -16.58 20.00
C ALA A 469 -19.01 -15.28 19.84
N GLU A 470 -18.79 -14.82 18.61
CA GLU A 470 -18.13 -13.54 18.36
C GLU A 470 -18.78 -12.79 17.18
N GLY A 471 -18.92 -11.47 17.35
CA GLY A 471 -19.70 -10.59 16.47
C GLY A 471 -21.21 -10.65 16.75
N SER A 472 -21.93 -9.55 16.50
CA SER A 472 -23.37 -9.64 16.30
C SER A 472 -23.59 -10.23 14.92
N GLY A 473 -24.36 -11.31 14.83
CA GLY A 473 -24.90 -11.71 13.54
C GLY A 473 -25.61 -10.53 12.92
N ILE A 474 -25.20 -10.19 11.70
CA ILE A 474 -25.99 -9.34 10.82
C ILE A 474 -27.20 -10.18 10.41
#